data_AF-A0A2Z4PQB5-F1
#
_entry.id   AF-A0A2Z4PQB5-F1
#
_cell.length_a   1.000
_cell.length_b   1.000
_cell.length_c   1.000
_cell.angle_alpha   90.00
_cell.angle_beta   90.00
_cell.angle_gamma   90.00
#
_symmetry.space_group_name_H-M   'P 1'
#
loop_
_entity.id
_entity.type
_entity.pdbx_description
1 polymer ?
#
loop_
_entity_poly.entity_id
_entity_poly.type
_entity_poly.pdbx_seq_one_letter_code
_entity_poly.pdbx_strand_id
1 'polypeptide(L)'
;MNENDSCVVNLERSILKDGPDFLSHKLFIYNDTVYIRPTLIAMSFCVIYIVVGCFLMGLSLYIFGFSTKYDLAIFLGGFGIAITTFGFSLIRPFLRHSSFNKRLGVFNNHKDHNVKLQHIVSFQINNKIIKRKHGLNYPCYELNLLTQHGRRINILNHNDLQQIEHDASLLEAFLHIEVRDYCKEIIL
;
A
#
# COMPACT_ATOMS: atom_id res chain seq x y z
N MET A 1 19.96 -36.08 5.50
CA MET A 1 20.46 -34.74 5.16
C MET A 1 19.64 -33.77 6.00
N ASN A 2 20.28 -33.06 6.92
CA ASN A 2 19.66 -32.42 8.09
C ASN A 2 18.60 -31.36 7.74
N GLU A 3 17.44 -31.45 8.39
CA GLU A 3 16.35 -30.47 8.42
C GLU A 3 16.61 -29.34 9.44
N ASN A 4 17.72 -28.60 9.34
CA ASN A 4 17.98 -27.51 10.28
C ASN A 4 18.88 -26.39 9.75
N ASP A 5 18.71 -26.00 8.49
CA ASP A 5 19.18 -24.69 8.06
C ASP A 5 18.16 -23.64 8.53
N SER A 6 18.30 -23.21 9.78
CA SER A 6 17.67 -21.99 10.27
C SER A 6 18.07 -20.85 9.34
N CYS A 7 17.11 -20.38 8.54
CA CYS A 7 17.28 -19.24 7.65
C CYS A 7 17.48 -17.98 8.53
N VAL A 8 18.73 -17.71 8.92
CA VAL A 8 19.09 -16.48 9.63
C VAL A 8 19.12 -15.37 8.60
N VAL A 9 17.95 -14.79 8.32
CA VAL A 9 17.85 -13.52 7.61
C VAL A 9 18.50 -12.48 8.52
N ASN A 10 19.62 -11.90 8.08
CA ASN A 10 20.31 -10.87 8.85
C ASN A 10 19.48 -9.58 8.83
N LEU A 11 18.78 -9.33 9.93
CA LEU A 11 17.85 -8.21 10.15
C LEU A 11 18.56 -6.87 10.41
N GLU A 12 19.87 -6.85 10.67
CA GLU A 12 20.62 -5.62 10.99
C GLU A 12 20.92 -4.77 9.74
N ARG A 13 20.65 -5.31 8.55
CA ARG A 13 21.00 -4.66 7.29
C ARG A 13 19.79 -3.96 6.67
N SER A 14 19.57 -2.71 7.07
CA SER A 14 18.78 -1.77 6.24
C SER A 14 19.36 -1.74 4.83
N ILE A 15 18.52 -2.06 3.83
CA ILE A 15 18.92 -2.23 2.43
C ILE A 15 19.12 -0.87 1.74
N LEU A 16 18.59 0.19 2.34
CA LEU A 16 18.78 1.56 1.94
C LEU A 16 19.45 2.29 3.10
N LYS A 17 20.79 2.27 3.15
CA LYS A 17 21.52 3.16 4.08
C LYS A 17 21.14 4.64 3.85
N ASP A 18 20.74 4.98 2.61
CA ASP A 18 20.45 6.36 2.16
C ASP A 18 19.30 6.45 1.14
N GLY A 19 18.32 5.54 1.20
CA GLY A 19 17.14 5.60 0.33
C GLY A 19 15.86 5.86 1.12
N PRO A 20 14.86 6.50 0.51
CA PRO A 20 13.67 6.88 1.22
C PRO A 20 12.88 5.63 1.62
N ASP A 21 12.74 5.44 2.92
CA ASP A 21 11.95 4.38 3.53
C ASP A 21 10.47 4.75 3.41
N PHE A 22 9.95 4.66 2.18
CA PHE A 22 8.57 4.97 1.88
C PHE A 22 7.67 3.84 2.36
N LEU A 23 7.43 3.84 3.67
CA LEU A 23 6.41 3.02 4.28
C LEU A 23 5.09 3.40 3.62
N SER A 24 4.57 2.53 2.77
CA SER A 24 3.42 2.90 1.94
C SER A 24 2.13 2.81 2.72
N HIS A 25 2.04 1.94 3.73
CA HIS A 25 0.86 1.70 4.55
C HIS A 25 1.22 1.48 6.03
N LYS A 26 0.29 1.79 6.94
CA LYS A 26 0.32 1.46 8.36
C LYS A 26 -1.02 0.87 8.78
N LEU A 27 -0.99 -0.12 9.66
CA LEU A 27 -2.18 -0.60 10.34
C LEU A 27 -2.62 0.41 11.39
N PHE A 28 -3.87 0.86 11.30
CA PHE A 28 -4.53 1.68 12.31
C PHE A 28 -5.71 0.91 12.89
N ILE A 29 -5.62 0.58 14.18
CA ILE A 29 -6.69 -0.06 14.93
C ILE A 29 -7.58 1.04 15.51
N TYR A 30 -8.86 1.05 15.14
CA TYR A 30 -9.86 1.93 15.73
C TYR A 30 -11.06 1.10 16.18
N ASN A 31 -11.17 0.89 17.49
CA ASN A 31 -12.21 0.09 18.14
C ASN A 31 -12.32 -1.32 17.52
N ASP A 32 -13.35 -1.54 16.70
CA ASP A 32 -13.72 -2.81 16.08
C ASP A 32 -13.30 -2.91 14.61
N THR A 33 -12.50 -1.95 14.11
CA THR A 33 -12.06 -1.93 12.72
C THR A 33 -10.56 -1.67 12.62
N VAL A 34 -9.86 -2.50 11.85
CA VAL A 34 -8.47 -2.27 11.46
C VAL A 34 -8.44 -1.75 10.03
N TYR A 35 -7.86 -0.57 9.84
CA TYR A 35 -7.64 0.04 8.54
C TYR A 35 -6.18 -0.07 8.13
N ILE A 36 -5.94 -0.48 6.89
CA ILE A 36 -4.63 -0.39 6.27
C ILE A 36 -4.58 0.98 5.57
N ARG A 37 -3.99 1.98 6.24
CA ARG A 37 -3.94 3.37 5.75
C ARG A 37 -2.61 3.71 5.11
N PRO A 38 -2.61 4.40 3.97
CA PRO A 38 -1.37 4.90 3.42
C PRO A 38 -0.75 5.99 4.29
N THR A 39 0.57 6.12 4.24
CA THR A 39 1.26 7.14 5.03
C THR A 39 0.96 8.55 4.53
N LEU A 40 0.95 9.51 5.47
CA LEU A 40 0.68 10.92 5.18
C LEU A 40 1.65 11.49 4.13
N ILE A 41 2.89 11.01 4.11
CA ILE A 41 3.92 11.43 3.16
C ILE A 41 3.52 11.06 1.73
N ALA A 42 3.09 9.81 1.50
CA ALA A 42 2.64 9.36 0.19
C ALA A 42 1.39 10.12 -0.30
N MET A 43 0.45 10.42 0.60
CA MET A 43 -0.72 11.24 0.27
C MET A 43 -0.33 12.69 -0.05
N SER A 44 0.59 13.29 0.71
CA SER A 44 1.02 14.68 0.49
C SER A 44 1.65 14.89 -0.89
N PHE A 45 2.45 13.92 -1.36
CA PHE A 45 3.04 13.96 -2.70
C PHE A 45 1.97 14.03 -3.79
N CYS A 46 0.88 13.26 -3.67
CA CYS A 46 -0.22 13.28 -4.62
C CYS A 46 -1.01 14.59 -4.58
N VAL A 47 -1.24 15.14 -3.38
CA VAL A 47 -1.98 16.40 -3.18
C VAL A 47 -1.27 17.58 -3.83
N ILE A 48 0.07 17.61 -3.82
CA ILE A 48 0.85 18.69 -4.46
C ILE A 48 0.49 18.81 -5.95
N TYR A 49 0.39 17.70 -6.69
CA TYR A 49 0.01 17.74 -8.10
C TYR A 49 -1.40 18.29 -8.31
N ILE A 50 -2.35 17.90 -7.46
CA ILE A 50 -3.74 18.40 -7.54
C ILE A 50 -3.75 19.92 -7.29
N VAL A 51 -3.05 20.40 -6.26
CA VAL A 51 -2.98 21.83 -5.92
C VAL A 51 -2.34 22.64 -7.05
N VAL A 52 -1.20 22.19 -7.57
CA VAL A 52 -0.50 22.85 -8.68
C VAL A 52 -1.36 22.86 -9.94
N GLY A 53 -2.01 21.74 -10.27
CA GLY A 53 -2.89 21.65 -11.43
C GLY A 53 -4.10 22.58 -11.32
N CYS A 54 -4.77 22.61 -10.17
CA CYS A 54 -5.87 23.54 -9.89
C CYS A 54 -5.42 25.00 -9.96
N PHE A 55 -4.23 25.32 -9.45
CA PHE A 55 -3.66 26.67 -9.55
C PHE A 55 -3.46 27.11 -11.00
N LEU A 56 -2.91 26.23 -11.85
CA LEU A 56 -2.74 26.51 -13.28
C LEU A 56 -4.07 26.70 -14.02
N MET A 57 -5.10 25.91 -13.66
CA MET A 57 -6.45 26.09 -14.18
C MET A 57 -7.05 27.43 -13.74
N GLY A 58 -6.87 27.84 -12.48
CA GLY A 58 -7.31 29.15 -11.99
C GLY A 58 -6.61 30.30 -12.71
N LEU A 59 -5.30 30.19 -12.92
CA LEU A 59 -4.51 31.17 -13.67
C LEU A 59 -4.94 31.23 -15.15
N SER A 60 -5.26 30.10 -15.76
CA SER A 60 -5.83 30.03 -17.12
C SER A 60 -7.15 30.81 -17.21
N LEU A 61 -8.08 30.58 -16.28
CA LEU A 61 -9.37 31.29 -16.23
C LEU A 61 -9.19 32.80 -16.03
N TYR A 62 -8.24 33.20 -15.18
CA TYR A 62 -7.91 34.61 -14.96
C TYR A 62 -7.38 35.26 -16.25
N ILE A 63 -6.42 34.64 -16.93
CA ILE A 63 -5.85 35.16 -18.18
C ILE A 63 -6.93 35.19 -19.27
N PHE A 64 -7.81 34.20 -19.34
CA PHE A 64 -8.90 34.16 -20.31
C PHE A 64 -9.90 35.31 -20.12
N GLY A 65 -10.20 35.68 -18.88
CA GLY A 65 -11.16 36.74 -18.56
C GLY A 65 -10.60 38.17 -18.62
N PHE A 66 -9.31 38.36 -18.31
CA PHE A 66 -8.71 39.69 -18.13
C PHE A 66 -7.57 40.02 -19.10
N SER A 67 -7.18 39.10 -19.99
CA SER A 67 -6.09 39.31 -20.95
C SER A 67 -6.48 38.87 -22.36
N THR A 68 -5.84 39.44 -23.38
CA THR A 68 -6.00 39.05 -24.79
C THR A 68 -5.13 37.86 -25.20
N LYS A 69 -4.43 37.23 -24.25
CA LYS A 69 -3.46 36.14 -24.48
C LYS A 69 -4.13 34.77 -24.42
N TYR A 70 -5.01 34.50 -25.38
CA TYR A 70 -5.80 33.27 -25.41
C TYR A 70 -4.96 32.00 -25.60
N ASP A 71 -3.90 32.05 -26.40
CA ASP A 71 -3.00 30.91 -26.61
C ASP A 71 -2.34 30.45 -25.30
N LEU A 72 -1.90 31.42 -24.47
CA LEU A 72 -1.33 31.15 -23.16
C LEU A 72 -2.38 30.57 -22.21
N ALA A 73 -3.61 31.11 -22.22
CA ALA A 73 -4.70 30.61 -21.40
C ALA A 73 -5.04 29.16 -21.75
N ILE A 74 -5.15 28.82 -23.03
CA ILE A 74 -5.44 27.46 -23.50
C ILE A 74 -4.31 26.50 -23.10
N PHE A 75 -3.05 26.92 -23.29
CA PHE A 75 -1.88 26.11 -22.91
C PHE A 75 -1.87 25.82 -21.40
N LEU A 76 -2.02 26.84 -20.56
CA LEU A 76 -2.04 26.68 -19.11
C LEU A 76 -3.24 25.86 -18.62
N GLY A 77 -4.40 26.05 -19.25
CA GLY A 77 -5.61 25.31 -18.93
C GLY A 77 -5.47 23.84 -19.25
N GLY A 78 -4.99 23.51 -20.45
CA GLY A 78 -4.74 22.13 -20.87
C GLY A 78 -3.70 21.44 -19.98
N PHE A 79 -2.60 22.13 -19.67
CA PHE A 79 -1.56 21.60 -18.79
C PHE A 79 -2.04 21.42 -17.34
N GLY A 80 -2.83 22.36 -16.82
CA GLY A 80 -3.45 22.26 -15.51
C GLY A 80 -4.43 21.09 -15.39
N ILE A 81 -5.26 20.84 -16.42
CA ILE A 81 -6.15 19.68 -16.49
C ILE A 81 -5.35 18.38 -16.50
N ALA A 82 -4.29 18.30 -17.30
CA ALA A 82 -3.44 17.11 -17.40
C ALA A 82 -2.78 16.76 -16.06
N ILE A 83 -2.17 17.74 -15.39
CA ILE A 83 -1.52 17.57 -14.08
C ILE A 83 -2.55 17.18 -13.00
N THR A 84 -3.69 17.86 -12.97
CA THR A 84 -4.75 17.56 -11.98
C THR A 84 -5.26 16.13 -12.14
N THR A 85 -5.53 15.72 -13.39
CA THR A 85 -5.97 14.36 -13.72
C THR A 85 -4.92 13.32 -13.32
N PHE A 86 -3.64 13.61 -13.57
CA PHE A 86 -2.54 12.75 -13.13
C PHE A 86 -2.48 12.64 -11.60
N GLY A 87 -2.60 13.75 -10.87
CA GLY A 87 -2.66 13.75 -9.39
C GLY A 87 -3.83 12.92 -8.85
N PHE A 88 -5.02 13.06 -9.44
CA PHE A 88 -6.18 12.22 -9.08
C PHE A 88 -5.97 10.74 -9.42
N SER A 89 -5.30 10.42 -10.52
CA SER A 89 -4.95 9.04 -10.85
C SER A 89 -4.02 8.43 -9.79
N LEU A 90 -3.05 9.20 -9.31
CA LEU A 90 -2.11 8.78 -8.25
C LEU A 90 -2.78 8.62 -6.88
N ILE A 91 -3.77 9.46 -6.53
CA ILE A 91 -4.44 9.36 -5.22
C ILE A 91 -5.48 8.23 -5.14
N ARG A 92 -6.02 7.81 -6.29
CA ARG A 92 -7.12 6.84 -6.35
C ARG A 92 -6.84 5.51 -5.63
N PRO A 93 -5.65 4.87 -5.74
CA PRO A 93 -5.32 3.66 -4.99
C PRO A 93 -5.31 3.90 -3.48
N PHE A 94 -4.85 5.07 -3.04
CA PHE A 94 -4.76 5.43 -1.63
C PHE A 94 -6.12 5.65 -0.97
N LEU A 95 -7.15 6.00 -1.73
CA LEU A 95 -8.52 6.14 -1.20
C LEU A 95 -9.21 4.80 -0.94
N ARG A 96 -8.76 3.72 -1.59
CA ARG A 96 -9.33 2.36 -1.44
C ARG A 96 -8.58 1.59 -0.38
N HIS A 97 -9.03 1.76 0.86
CA HIS A 97 -8.42 1.14 2.03
C HIS A 97 -8.92 -0.28 2.22
N SER A 98 -7.98 -1.20 2.49
CA SER A 98 -8.33 -2.52 3.02
C SER A 98 -8.71 -2.39 4.48
N SER A 99 -9.78 -3.07 4.89
CA SER A 99 -10.24 -3.03 6.28
C SER A 99 -10.78 -4.37 6.77
N PHE A 100 -10.51 -4.66 8.04
CA PHE A 100 -11.13 -5.73 8.81
C PHE A 100 -12.16 -5.11 9.74
N ASN A 101 -13.43 -5.49 9.63
CA ASN A 101 -14.50 -4.94 10.45
C ASN A 101 -15.17 -6.07 11.26
N LYS A 102 -14.98 -6.07 12.59
CA LYS A 102 -15.58 -7.07 13.49
C LYS A 102 -17.10 -6.97 13.57
N ARG A 103 -17.66 -5.75 13.51
CA ARG A 103 -19.13 -5.54 13.59
C ARG A 103 -19.85 -6.12 12.38
N LEU A 104 -19.29 -5.93 11.20
CA LEU A 104 -19.83 -6.48 9.96
C LEU A 104 -19.36 -7.92 9.72
N GLY A 105 -18.38 -8.40 10.47
CA GLY A 105 -17.82 -9.74 10.32
C GLY A 105 -17.13 -9.96 8.97
N VAL A 106 -16.59 -8.91 8.34
CA VAL A 106 -15.98 -8.99 7.00
C VAL A 106 -14.63 -8.28 6.87
N PHE A 107 -13.79 -8.83 6.01
CA PHE A 107 -12.62 -8.21 5.40
C PHE A 107 -12.97 -7.72 3.99
N ASN A 108 -12.61 -6.47 3.68
CA ASN A 108 -12.83 -5.85 2.39
C ASN A 108 -11.54 -5.17 1.89
N ASN A 109 -11.07 -5.55 0.70
CA ASN A 109 -9.89 -4.98 0.01
C ASN A 109 -10.28 -4.18 -1.26
N HIS A 110 -11.58 -3.99 -1.55
CA HIS A 110 -12.08 -3.26 -2.73
C HIS A 110 -11.57 -3.76 -4.10
N LYS A 111 -10.94 -4.94 -4.12
CA LYS A 111 -10.39 -5.65 -5.29
C LYS A 111 -11.00 -7.04 -5.38
N ASP A 112 -10.99 -7.74 -4.24
CA ASP A 112 -11.54 -9.06 -4.05
C ASP A 112 -12.93 -9.03 -3.44
N HIS A 113 -13.72 -10.09 -3.66
CA HIS A 113 -14.96 -10.30 -2.91
C HIS A 113 -14.71 -10.29 -1.39
N ASN A 114 -15.61 -9.65 -0.66
CA ASN A 114 -15.56 -9.57 0.80
C ASN A 114 -15.44 -10.98 1.41
N VAL A 115 -14.48 -11.13 2.31
CA VAL A 115 -14.26 -12.39 3.04
C VAL A 115 -14.87 -12.27 4.42
N LYS A 116 -15.73 -13.22 4.82
CA LYS A 116 -16.23 -13.26 6.18
C LYS A 116 -15.09 -13.61 7.14
N LEU A 117 -14.97 -12.90 8.26
CA LEU A 117 -13.89 -13.11 9.23
C LEU A 117 -13.86 -14.55 9.76
N GLN A 118 -15.04 -15.17 9.94
CA GLN A 118 -15.17 -16.58 10.35
C GLN A 118 -14.57 -17.59 9.35
N HIS A 119 -14.37 -17.21 8.09
CA HIS A 119 -13.76 -18.08 7.07
C HIS A 119 -12.24 -17.91 6.99
N ILE A 120 -11.66 -16.99 7.75
CA ILE A 120 -10.21 -16.81 7.84
C ILE A 120 -9.68 -17.88 8.80
N VAL A 121 -8.73 -18.68 8.33
CA VAL A 121 -8.14 -19.79 9.09
C VAL A 121 -6.87 -19.37 9.79
N SER A 122 -6.00 -18.66 9.07
CA SER A 122 -4.72 -18.20 9.58
C SER A 122 -4.17 -17.06 8.74
N PHE A 123 -3.20 -16.35 9.29
CA PHE A 123 -2.31 -15.48 8.52
C PHE A 123 -1.06 -16.22 8.09
N GLN A 124 -0.45 -15.78 6.99
CA GLN A 124 0.80 -16.33 6.47
C GLN A 124 1.69 -15.19 5.96
N ILE A 125 2.94 -15.16 6.42
CA ILE A 125 3.99 -14.29 5.88
C ILE A 125 4.74 -15.05 4.79
N ASN A 126 4.94 -14.43 3.64
CA ASN A 126 5.75 -14.97 2.54
C ASN A 126 6.94 -14.05 2.28
N ASN A 127 8.09 -14.64 1.96
CA ASN A 127 9.27 -13.91 1.53
C ASN A 127 9.40 -14.00 0.00
N LYS A 128 9.50 -12.84 -0.66
CA LYS A 128 9.69 -12.74 -2.11
C LYS A 128 10.90 -11.88 -2.42
N ILE A 129 11.74 -12.34 -3.34
CA ILE A 129 12.80 -11.50 -3.91
C ILE A 129 12.27 -10.88 -5.20
N ILE A 130 12.14 -9.56 -5.22
CA ILE A 130 11.71 -8.84 -6.42
C ILE A 130 12.93 -8.62 -7.32
N LYS A 131 12.97 -9.34 -8.44
CA LYS A 131 14.01 -9.17 -9.46
C LYS A 131 13.66 -8.01 -10.40
N ARG A 132 14.56 -7.02 -10.53
CA ARG A 132 14.39 -5.92 -11.49
C ARG A 132 15.40 -6.00 -12.62
N LYS A 133 14.96 -5.74 -13.85
CA LYS A 133 15.84 -5.72 -15.04
C LYS A 133 16.92 -4.64 -14.98
N HIS A 134 16.61 -3.49 -14.37
CA HIS A 134 17.49 -2.32 -14.30
C HIS A 134 17.55 -1.71 -12.88
N GLY A 135 17.71 -2.54 -11.85
CA GLY A 135 17.82 -2.07 -10.48
C GLY A 135 18.28 -3.16 -9.51
N LEU A 136 18.46 -2.79 -8.24
CA LEU A 136 18.81 -3.75 -7.20
C LEU A 136 17.62 -4.68 -6.92
N ASN A 137 17.92 -5.97 -6.75
CA ASN A 137 16.95 -6.92 -6.22
C ASN A 137 16.74 -6.61 -4.74
N TYR A 138 15.51 -6.72 -4.28
CA TYR A 138 15.19 -6.48 -2.87
C TYR A 138 14.19 -7.53 -2.36
N PRO A 139 14.30 -7.93 -1.09
CA PRO A 139 13.28 -8.72 -0.43
C PRO A 139 12.01 -7.88 -0.24
N CYS A 140 10.88 -8.56 -0.37
CA CYS A 140 9.54 -8.05 -0.18
C CYS A 140 8.78 -9.14 0.57
N TYR A 141 8.36 -8.83 1.78
CA TYR A 141 7.55 -9.68 2.61
C TYR A 141 6.08 -9.37 2.36
N GLU A 142 5.28 -10.41 2.20
CA GLU A 142 3.85 -10.30 1.95
C GLU A 142 3.07 -10.99 3.06
N LEU A 143 2.22 -10.25 3.75
CA LEU A 143 1.26 -10.81 4.68
C LEU A 143 -0.03 -11.16 3.92
N ASN A 144 -0.43 -12.41 4.06
CA ASN A 144 -1.58 -12.99 3.38
C ASN A 144 -2.57 -13.58 4.38
N LEU A 145 -3.87 -13.48 4.08
CA LEU A 145 -4.90 -14.27 4.75
C LEU A 145 -5.12 -15.58 4.00
N LEU A 146 -5.29 -16.66 4.76
CA LEU A 146 -5.73 -17.96 4.27
C LEU A 146 -7.18 -18.20 4.66
N THR A 147 -7.99 -18.63 3.70
CA THR A 147 -9.40 -18.95 3.92
C THR A 147 -9.64 -20.45 4.00
N GLN A 148 -10.75 -20.85 4.62
CA GLN A 148 -11.22 -22.25 4.70
C GLN A 148 -11.41 -22.90 3.31
N HIS A 149 -11.62 -22.09 2.28
CA HIS A 149 -11.80 -22.55 0.90
C HIS A 149 -10.49 -22.61 0.10
N GLY A 150 -9.33 -22.54 0.76
CA GLY A 150 -8.02 -22.66 0.12
C GLY A 150 -7.57 -21.41 -0.64
N ARG A 151 -8.31 -20.30 -0.56
CA ARG A 151 -7.90 -19.02 -1.17
C ARG A 151 -6.89 -18.31 -0.28
N ARG A 152 -5.83 -17.80 -0.91
CA ARG A 152 -4.86 -16.86 -0.32
C ARG A 152 -5.12 -15.45 -0.85
N ILE A 153 -5.30 -14.48 0.03
CA ILE A 153 -5.48 -13.07 -0.36
C ILE A 153 -4.39 -12.23 0.28
N ASN A 154 -3.74 -11.40 -0.53
CA ASN A 154 -2.72 -10.46 -0.08
C ASN A 154 -3.37 -9.31 0.72
N ILE A 155 -2.84 -9.05 1.92
CA ILE A 155 -3.31 -7.98 2.80
C ILE A 155 -2.41 -6.75 2.66
N LEU A 156 -1.11 -6.94 2.86
CA LEU A 156 -0.09 -5.89 2.90
C LEU A 156 1.28 -6.45 2.52
N ASN A 157 2.14 -5.57 2.02
CA ASN A 157 3.51 -5.88 1.61
C ASN A 157 4.47 -4.85 2.22
N HIS A 158 5.62 -5.30 2.74
CA HIS A 158 6.71 -4.43 3.16
C HIS A 158 8.07 -5.01 2.75
N ASN A 159 9.07 -4.14 2.67
CA ASN A 159 10.48 -4.49 2.55
C ASN A 159 11.14 -4.79 3.90
N ASP A 160 10.45 -4.51 5.01
CA ASP A 160 10.91 -4.73 6.38
C ASP A 160 10.15 -5.90 7.02
N LEU A 161 10.89 -6.94 7.43
CA LEU A 161 10.34 -8.13 8.08
C LEU A 161 9.82 -7.81 9.48
N GLN A 162 10.53 -6.99 10.26
CA GLN A 162 10.12 -6.66 11.64
C GLN A 162 8.78 -5.93 11.64
N GLN A 163 8.60 -5.01 10.69
CA GLN A 163 7.33 -4.31 10.54
C GLN A 163 6.19 -5.25 10.14
N ILE A 164 6.44 -6.21 9.22
CA ILE A 164 5.45 -7.22 8.82
C ILE A 164 5.07 -8.14 9.98
N GLU A 165 6.04 -8.60 10.76
CA GLU A 165 5.81 -9.47 11.92
C GLU A 165 5.02 -8.73 13.01
N HIS A 166 5.35 -7.47 13.24
CA HIS A 166 4.61 -6.61 14.15
C HIS A 166 3.16 -6.42 13.68
N ASP A 167 2.95 -6.10 12.40
CA ASP A 167 1.64 -5.92 11.80
C ASP A 167 0.81 -7.23 11.83
N ALA A 168 1.44 -8.37 11.60
CA ALA A 168 0.82 -9.69 11.71
C ALA A 168 0.41 -10.01 13.16
N SER A 169 1.27 -9.72 14.13
CA SER A 169 1.00 -9.92 15.56
C SER A 169 -0.17 -9.04 16.04
N LEU A 170 -0.25 -7.81 15.54
CA LEU A 170 -1.39 -6.92 15.81
C LEU A 170 -2.70 -7.47 15.24
N LEU A 171 -2.68 -8.06 14.03
CA LEU A 171 -3.85 -8.68 13.42
C LEU A 171 -4.25 -9.98 14.13
N GLU A 172 -3.29 -10.78 14.60
CA GLU A 172 -3.54 -11.95 15.43
C GLU A 172 -4.22 -11.58 16.74
N ALA A 173 -3.66 -10.61 17.47
CA ALA A 173 -4.27 -10.13 18.71
C ALA A 173 -5.65 -9.52 18.46
N PHE A 174 -5.83 -8.82 17.33
CA PHE A 174 -7.11 -8.23 16.98
C PHE A 174 -8.15 -9.29 16.62
N LEU A 175 -7.85 -10.28 15.78
CA LEU A 175 -8.84 -11.24 15.27
C LEU A 175 -8.92 -12.54 16.07
N HIS A 176 -7.96 -12.79 16.97
CA HIS A 176 -7.75 -14.07 17.65
C HIS A 176 -7.55 -15.22 16.66
N ILE A 177 -6.77 -14.96 15.60
CA ILE A 177 -6.45 -15.90 14.53
C ILE A 177 -4.93 -16.05 14.44
N GLU A 178 -4.45 -17.29 14.48
CA GLU A 178 -3.02 -17.60 14.49
C GLU A 178 -2.28 -17.08 13.25
N VAL A 179 -1.06 -16.58 13.46
CA VAL A 179 -0.08 -16.39 12.38
C VAL A 179 0.65 -17.71 12.18
N ARG A 180 0.33 -18.42 11.09
CA ARG A 180 1.06 -19.60 10.68
C ARG A 180 2.18 -19.19 9.75
N ASP A 181 3.30 -18.88 10.38
CA ASP A 181 4.52 -18.57 9.66
C ASP A 181 5.11 -19.84 9.04
N TYR A 182 4.85 -20.02 7.75
CA TYR A 182 5.52 -21.01 6.93
C TYR A 182 6.42 -20.33 5.93
N CYS A 183 7.23 -19.34 6.35
CA CYS A 183 8.28 -18.66 5.59
C CYS A 183 8.70 -19.45 4.34
N LYS A 184 7.97 -19.23 3.23
CA LYS A 184 8.21 -19.92 1.96
C LYS A 184 8.82 -18.89 1.05
N GLU A 185 10.06 -19.12 0.68
CA GLU A 185 10.71 -18.34 -0.36
C GLU A 185 10.00 -18.60 -1.68
N ILE A 186 9.43 -17.55 -2.28
CA ILE A 186 8.86 -17.61 -3.63
C ILE A 186 9.74 -16.73 -4.52
N ILE A 187 10.55 -17.38 -5.34
CA ILE A 187 11.38 -16.71 -6.36
C ILE A 187 10.46 -16.42 -7.56
N LEU A 188 10.28 -15.13 -7.88
CA LEU A 188 9.51 -14.65 -9.03
C LEU A 188 10.41 -13.92 -10.04
#